data_AF-A0A7K8UGW4-F1
#
_entry.id   AF-A0A7K8UGW4-F1
#
_cell.length_a   1.000
_cell.length_b   1.000
_cell.length_c   1.000
_cell.angle_alpha   90.00
_cell.angle_beta   90.00
_cell.angle_gamma   90.00
#
_symmetry.space_group_name_H-M   'P 1'
#
loop_
_entity.id
_entity.type
_entity.pdbx_description
1 polymer ?
#
loop_
_entity_poly.entity_id
_entity_poly.type
_entity_poly.pdbx_seq_one_letter_code
_entity_poly.pdbx_strand_id
1 'polypeptide(L)'
;TSVPVPRLVVNVPAVSNCFSCCCPPECVCIWTDWIDVSYPDSSDRNSGDYETFENILRNDSSWLCAKAENISCRAKKFRDVPIADLGQIVECNVNTGLICNNRDQVIGGIMPMPVCLNYEISVCCTPNIPECITSTTASTTATPPSSATSTVSFPLVSTTAPTPTPSQPPSSTTATTMPPGSTTGSTLGTTSTVPGTPTPT
;
A
#
# COMPACT_ATOMS: atom_id res chain seq x y z
N THR A 1 -28.10 32.63 55.83
CA THR A 1 -26.71 32.96 56.21
C THR A 1 -25.81 32.38 55.15
N SER A 2 -25.32 33.19 54.21
CA SER A 2 -24.52 32.74 53.06
C SER A 2 -23.11 33.29 53.22
N VAL A 3 -22.12 32.39 53.27
CA VAL A 3 -20.70 32.70 53.46
C VAL A 3 -20.11 33.18 52.13
N PRO A 4 -19.32 34.27 52.10
CA PRO A 4 -18.66 34.70 50.87
C PRO A 4 -17.50 33.75 50.53
N VAL A 5 -17.50 33.21 49.31
CA VAL A 5 -16.42 32.38 48.76
C VAL A 5 -15.23 33.28 48.37
N PRO A 6 -13.97 32.92 48.72
CA PRO A 6 -12.82 33.73 48.34
C PRO A 6 -12.55 33.63 46.83
N ARG A 7 -12.37 34.78 46.18
CA ARG A 7 -11.86 34.87 44.80
C ARG A 7 -10.40 34.48 44.78
N LEU A 8 -10.07 33.36 44.14
CA LEU A 8 -8.70 32.96 43.86
C LEU A 8 -8.15 33.89 42.76
N VAL A 9 -7.19 34.75 43.10
CA VAL A 9 -6.46 35.56 42.13
C VAL A 9 -5.35 34.68 41.57
N VAL A 10 -5.57 34.10 40.38
CA VAL A 10 -4.54 33.35 39.66
C VAL A 10 -3.61 34.38 39.02
N ASN A 11 -2.41 34.53 39.57
CA ASN A 11 -1.37 35.34 38.97
C ASN A 11 -0.75 34.52 37.82
N VAL A 12 -1.25 34.75 36.59
CA VAL A 12 -0.71 34.10 35.38
C VAL A 12 0.67 34.72 35.12
N PRO A 13 1.77 33.95 35.13
CA PRO A 13 3.05 34.50 34.74
C PRO A 13 2.97 34.89 33.27
N ALA A 14 3.47 36.09 32.94
CA ALA A 14 3.55 36.56 31.57
C ALA A 14 4.26 35.50 30.72
N VAL A 15 3.58 35.00 29.69
CA VAL A 15 4.19 34.21 28.62
C VAL A 15 5.23 35.09 27.96
N SER A 16 6.47 34.96 28.40
CA SER A 16 7.63 35.55 27.77
C SER A 16 7.73 34.94 26.38
N ASN A 17 7.33 35.71 25.37
CA ASN A 17 7.56 35.39 23.97
C ASN A 17 9.04 35.10 23.77
N CYS A 18 9.39 33.81 23.70
CA CYS A 18 10.65 33.39 23.14
C CYS A 18 10.51 33.44 21.62
N PHE A 19 10.64 34.63 21.04
CA PHE A 19 10.67 34.84 19.59
C PHE A 19 11.97 34.36 18.93
N SER A 20 12.82 33.62 19.66
CA SER A 20 14.05 33.08 19.11
C SER A 20 14.56 31.92 19.96
N CYS A 21 14.02 30.73 19.71
CA CYS A 21 14.71 29.47 19.94
C CYS A 21 14.58 28.60 18.69
N CYS A 22 15.42 28.92 17.70
CA CYS A 22 16.00 28.02 16.70
C CYS A 22 15.11 26.93 16.07
N CYS A 23 14.03 27.31 15.40
CA CYS A 23 13.52 26.53 14.27
C CYS A 23 12.95 27.51 13.24
N PRO A 24 13.49 27.63 12.02
CA PRO A 24 12.82 28.40 10.97
C PRO A 24 11.46 27.72 10.69
N PRO A 25 10.33 28.43 10.86
CA PRO A 25 8.99 27.88 10.62
C PRO A 25 8.71 27.53 9.15
N GLU A 26 9.70 27.67 8.25
CA GLU A 26 9.52 27.61 6.80
C GLU A 26 9.99 26.30 6.14
N CYS A 27 10.49 25.33 6.90
CA CYS A 27 11.02 24.08 6.36
C CYS A 27 10.11 22.86 6.54
N VAL A 28 8.85 23.08 6.91
CA VAL A 28 7.84 22.02 6.94
C VAL A 28 7.49 21.64 5.51
N CYS A 29 7.43 20.33 5.21
CA CYS A 29 7.04 19.88 3.90
C CYS A 29 5.57 20.23 3.62
N ILE A 30 5.28 20.58 2.36
CA ILE A 30 3.94 20.93 1.89
C ILE A 30 3.46 19.80 1.00
N TRP A 31 2.25 19.30 1.28
CA TRP A 31 1.62 18.29 0.44
C TRP A 31 1.20 18.90 -0.89
N THR A 32 1.54 18.22 -1.98
CA THR A 32 1.03 18.53 -3.31
C THR A 32 -0.45 18.20 -3.41
N ASP A 33 -1.11 18.77 -4.42
CA ASP A 33 -2.34 18.16 -4.94
C ASP A 33 -2.10 16.71 -5.38
N TRP A 34 -3.18 15.97 -5.58
CA TRP A 34 -3.11 14.60 -6.08
C TRP A 34 -2.67 14.59 -7.55
N ILE A 35 -1.62 13.81 -7.82
CA ILE A 35 -0.96 13.68 -9.11
C ILE A 35 -1.35 12.33 -9.69
N ASP A 36 -1.77 12.35 -10.96
CA ASP A 36 -2.28 11.21 -11.72
C ASP A 36 -1.92 11.42 -13.19
N VAL A 37 -0.72 10.97 -13.57
CA VAL A 37 -0.12 11.18 -14.90
C VAL A 37 -0.01 9.89 -15.71
N SER A 38 -0.26 8.74 -15.11
CA SER A 38 -0.29 7.43 -15.78
C SER A 38 -1.61 6.71 -15.60
N TYR A 39 -1.88 5.78 -16.51
CA TYR A 39 -3.14 5.05 -16.55
C TYR A 39 -2.85 3.60 -16.98
N PRO A 40 -3.36 2.59 -16.26
CA PRO A 40 -3.15 1.21 -16.62
C PRO A 40 -3.94 0.82 -17.87
N ASP A 41 -3.25 0.20 -18.83
CA ASP A 41 -3.90 -0.40 -20.01
C ASP A 41 -4.36 -1.82 -19.69
N SER A 42 -5.67 -2.00 -19.58
CA SER A 42 -6.28 -3.32 -19.30
C SER A 42 -6.02 -4.39 -20.36
N SER A 43 -5.58 -4.01 -21.56
CA SER A 43 -5.29 -4.93 -22.66
C SER A 43 -3.84 -5.39 -22.72
N ASP A 44 -2.94 -4.73 -21.99
CA ASP A 44 -1.50 -5.02 -22.00
C ASP A 44 -1.00 -5.43 -20.60
N ARG A 45 -0.43 -6.64 -20.52
CA ARG A 45 0.17 -7.17 -19.28
C ARG A 45 1.50 -6.49 -18.94
N ASN A 46 2.16 -5.87 -19.92
CA ASN A 46 3.38 -5.11 -19.72
C ASN A 46 3.11 -3.65 -19.35
N SER A 47 1.85 -3.23 -19.38
CA SER A 47 1.39 -1.96 -18.84
C SER A 47 1.21 -2.04 -17.32
N GLY A 48 0.80 -0.92 -16.74
CA GLY A 48 0.64 -0.73 -15.32
C GLY A 48 0.33 0.73 -15.03
N ASP A 49 0.42 1.07 -13.76
CA ASP A 49 0.23 2.44 -13.30
C ASP A 49 1.48 2.93 -12.57
N TYR A 50 1.96 4.11 -12.95
CA TYR A 50 3.35 4.56 -12.73
C TYR A 50 3.40 6.05 -12.37
N GLU A 51 2.88 6.39 -11.19
CA GLU A 51 3.04 7.72 -10.59
C GLU A 51 4.45 7.89 -10.00
N THR A 52 5.46 7.64 -10.83
CA THR A 52 6.87 7.79 -10.47
C THR A 52 7.30 9.24 -10.63
N PHE A 53 8.25 9.70 -9.83
CA PHE A 53 8.76 11.07 -9.95
C PHE A 53 9.35 11.37 -11.34
N GLU A 54 9.94 10.37 -12.00
CA GLU A 54 10.39 10.51 -13.39
C GLU A 54 9.21 10.76 -14.33
N ASN A 55 8.13 9.99 -14.22
CA ASN A 55 6.97 10.12 -15.09
C ASN A 55 6.24 11.46 -14.84
N ILE A 56 6.16 11.89 -13.59
CA ILE A 56 5.61 13.20 -13.21
C ILE A 56 6.42 14.33 -13.83
N LEU A 57 7.76 14.32 -13.71
CA LEU A 57 8.64 15.33 -14.33
C LEU A 57 8.57 15.34 -15.86
N ARG A 58 8.34 14.18 -16.48
CA ARG A 58 8.15 14.07 -17.94
C ARG A 58 6.84 14.70 -18.40
N ASN A 59 5.78 14.56 -17.61
CA ASN A 59 4.45 15.08 -17.95
C ASN A 59 4.24 16.53 -17.49
N ASP A 60 4.89 16.93 -16.39
CA ASP A 60 4.89 18.28 -15.84
C ASP A 60 6.31 18.66 -15.40
N SER A 61 7.07 19.29 -16.31
CA SER A 61 8.42 19.77 -16.01
C SER A 61 8.48 20.88 -14.96
N SER A 62 7.34 21.48 -14.59
CA SER A 62 7.28 22.51 -13.55
C SER A 62 7.13 21.92 -12.15
N TRP A 63 6.80 20.63 -12.03
CA TRP A 63 6.73 19.94 -10.76
C TRP A 63 8.13 19.87 -10.13
N LEU A 64 8.36 20.63 -9.06
CA LEU A 64 9.65 20.71 -8.38
C LEU A 64 9.52 20.27 -6.93
N CYS A 65 9.97 19.04 -6.65
CA CYS A 65 10.09 18.50 -5.29
C CYS A 65 11.57 18.28 -4.98
N ALA A 66 12.20 19.21 -4.25
CA ALA A 66 13.63 19.13 -3.95
C ALA A 66 13.97 17.91 -3.08
N LYS A 67 13.08 17.61 -2.14
CA LYS A 67 13.15 16.46 -1.25
C LYS A 67 11.73 16.05 -0.87
N ALA A 68 11.37 14.82 -1.20
CA ALA A 68 10.14 14.20 -0.69
C ALA A 68 10.41 13.70 0.73
N GLU A 69 9.68 14.24 1.71
CA GLU A 69 9.73 13.77 3.11
C GLU A 69 8.72 12.66 3.37
N ASN A 70 7.61 12.68 2.65
CA ASN A 70 6.55 11.68 2.80
C ASN A 70 5.74 11.54 1.50
N ILE A 71 5.02 10.43 1.38
CA ILE A 71 4.17 10.11 0.23
C ILE A 71 2.85 9.51 0.72
N SER A 72 1.77 9.85 0.03
CA SER A 72 0.47 9.22 0.18
C SER A 72 0.03 8.70 -1.17
N CYS A 73 -0.38 7.43 -1.22
CA CYS A 73 -0.89 6.81 -2.43
C CYS A 73 -2.29 6.27 -2.19
N ARG A 74 -3.18 6.41 -3.17
CA ARG A 74 -4.54 5.83 -3.10
C ARG A 74 -5.07 5.49 -4.48
N ALA A 75 -6.04 4.58 -4.53
CA ALA A 75 -6.80 4.35 -5.77
C ALA A 75 -7.78 5.50 -6.00
N LYS A 76 -7.78 6.06 -7.20
CA LYS A 76 -8.60 7.23 -7.56
C LYS A 76 -10.09 6.98 -7.38
N LYS A 77 -10.55 5.77 -7.71
CA LYS A 77 -11.96 5.36 -7.58
C LYS A 77 -12.34 4.89 -6.17
N PHE A 78 -11.36 4.47 -5.36
CA PHE A 78 -11.57 3.85 -4.05
C PHE A 78 -10.79 4.62 -2.97
N ARG A 79 -11.05 5.93 -2.87
CA ARG A 79 -10.27 6.84 -2.01
C ARG A 79 -10.37 6.54 -0.51
N ASP A 80 -11.49 5.97 -0.08
CA ASP A 80 -11.76 5.63 1.32
C ASP A 80 -11.30 4.22 1.69
N VAL A 81 -10.79 3.44 0.72
CA VAL A 81 -10.27 2.10 0.94
C VAL A 81 -8.75 2.19 1.09
N PRO A 82 -8.17 1.71 2.20
CA PRO A 82 -6.73 1.64 2.36
C PRO A 82 -6.09 0.85 1.22
N ILE A 83 -4.94 1.31 0.72
CA ILE A 83 -4.27 0.68 -0.43
C ILE A 83 -3.96 -0.81 -0.20
N ALA A 84 -3.64 -1.17 1.04
CA ALA A 84 -3.38 -2.56 1.45
C ALA A 84 -4.61 -3.46 1.36
N ASP A 85 -5.81 -2.90 1.47
CA ASP A 85 -7.07 -3.63 1.45
C ASP A 85 -7.64 -3.81 0.03
N LEU A 86 -7.05 -3.14 -0.97
CA LEU A 86 -7.46 -3.27 -2.38
C LEU A 86 -7.14 -4.65 -2.97
N GLY A 87 -6.19 -5.38 -2.36
CA GLY A 87 -5.75 -6.69 -2.83
C GLY A 87 -4.85 -6.64 -4.06
N GLN A 88 -4.21 -5.50 -4.33
CA GLN A 88 -3.25 -5.33 -5.43
C GLN A 88 -1.81 -5.27 -4.93
N ILE A 89 -0.87 -5.75 -5.74
CA ILE A 89 0.56 -5.61 -5.47
C ILE A 89 0.99 -4.24 -5.98
N VAL A 90 1.18 -3.31 -5.05
CA VAL A 90 1.53 -1.92 -5.34
C VAL A 90 2.70 -1.49 -4.47
N GLU A 91 3.72 -0.90 -5.07
CA GLU A 91 4.78 -0.19 -4.36
C GLU A 91 4.38 1.28 -4.23
N CYS A 92 4.37 1.80 -2.99
CA CYS A 92 4.22 3.23 -2.70
C CYS A 92 5.40 3.65 -1.83
N ASN A 93 6.35 4.38 -2.41
CA ASN A 93 7.63 4.65 -1.79
C ASN A 93 8.03 6.12 -2.00
N VAL A 94 8.52 6.75 -0.94
CA VAL A 94 8.85 8.19 -0.92
C VAL A 94 10.00 8.57 -1.85
N ASN A 95 10.83 7.61 -2.27
CA ASN A 95 11.98 7.84 -3.14
C ASN A 95 11.66 7.60 -4.62
N THR A 96 10.68 6.75 -4.95
CA THR A 96 10.39 6.34 -6.32
C THR A 96 9.02 6.83 -6.81
N GLY A 97 8.05 7.02 -5.91
CA GLY A 97 6.65 7.30 -6.22
C GLY A 97 5.78 6.06 -6.04
N LEU A 98 4.81 5.87 -6.94
CA LEU A 98 4.01 4.64 -6.99
C LEU A 98 4.29 3.83 -8.25
N ILE A 99 4.36 2.51 -8.06
CA ILE A 99 4.53 1.53 -9.13
C ILE A 99 3.53 0.40 -8.92
N CYS A 100 2.69 0.16 -9.92
CA CYS A 100 1.87 -1.02 -10.05
C CYS A 100 2.09 -1.62 -11.45
N ASN A 101 2.43 -2.90 -11.55
CA ASN A 101 2.54 -3.59 -12.83
C ASN A 101 1.37 -4.54 -13.04
N ASN A 102 0.75 -4.54 -14.22
CA ASN A 102 -0.34 -5.46 -14.55
C ASN A 102 0.11 -6.93 -14.45
N ARG A 103 1.32 -7.24 -14.93
CA ARG A 103 1.89 -8.60 -14.89
C ARG A 103 2.02 -9.19 -13.48
N ASP A 104 2.09 -8.36 -12.45
CA ASP A 104 2.26 -8.80 -11.07
C ASP A 104 0.90 -8.99 -10.38
N GLN A 105 -0.19 -8.48 -10.97
CA GLN A 105 -1.53 -8.61 -10.40
C GLN A 105 -2.10 -10.01 -10.64
N VAL A 106 -2.88 -10.46 -9.67
CA VAL A 106 -3.63 -11.72 -9.74
C VAL A 106 -5.12 -11.43 -9.72
N ILE A 107 -5.92 -12.37 -10.22
CA ILE A 107 -7.38 -12.28 -10.08
C ILE A 107 -7.74 -12.33 -8.59
N GLY A 108 -8.41 -11.29 -8.09
CA GLY A 108 -8.82 -11.21 -6.68
C GLY A 108 -8.94 -9.77 -6.19
N GLY A 109 -9.38 -9.59 -4.93
CA GLY A 109 -9.57 -8.26 -4.35
C GLY A 109 -10.79 -7.53 -4.92
N ILE A 110 -10.73 -6.19 -4.95
CA ILE A 110 -11.84 -5.34 -5.43
C ILE A 110 -11.94 -5.35 -6.96
N MET A 111 -10.82 -5.53 -7.67
CA MET A 111 -10.81 -5.65 -9.13
C MET A 111 -10.74 -7.13 -9.55
N PRO A 112 -11.76 -7.68 -10.22
CA PRO A 112 -11.79 -9.10 -10.61
C PRO A 112 -10.87 -9.44 -11.80
N MET A 113 -10.01 -8.51 -12.24
CA MET A 113 -9.10 -8.68 -13.37
C MET A 113 -7.65 -8.45 -12.91
N PRO A 114 -6.65 -9.14 -13.49
CA PRO A 114 -5.24 -8.98 -13.14
C PRO A 114 -4.65 -7.73 -13.80
N VAL A 115 -5.21 -6.56 -13.47
CA VAL A 115 -4.83 -5.25 -13.99
C VAL A 115 -4.76 -4.29 -12.80
N CYS A 116 -3.82 -3.35 -12.82
CA CYS A 116 -3.73 -2.29 -11.84
C CYS A 116 -5.00 -1.42 -11.82
N LEU A 117 -5.41 -0.97 -10.64
CA LEU A 117 -6.32 0.16 -10.50
C LEU A 117 -5.60 1.44 -10.98
N ASN A 118 -6.38 2.48 -11.28
CA ASN A 118 -5.83 3.82 -11.42
C ASN A 118 -5.59 4.41 -10.03
N TYR A 119 -4.35 4.73 -9.75
CA TYR A 119 -3.87 5.36 -8.54
C TYR A 119 -3.63 6.84 -8.77
N GLU A 120 -3.43 7.55 -7.67
CA GLU A 120 -2.94 8.92 -7.64
C GLU A 120 -2.06 9.07 -6.39
N ILE A 121 -1.06 9.94 -6.44
CA ILE A 121 -0.17 10.21 -5.31
C ILE A 121 -0.23 11.67 -4.86
N SER A 122 0.02 11.91 -3.58
CA SER A 122 0.33 13.23 -3.03
C SER A 122 1.68 13.12 -2.33
N VAL A 123 2.54 14.12 -2.50
CA VAL A 123 3.92 14.10 -1.98
C VAL A 123 4.11 15.27 -1.04
N CYS A 124 4.67 15.03 0.15
CA CYS A 124 5.06 16.09 1.06
C CYS A 124 6.45 16.57 0.69
N CYS A 125 6.53 17.70 -0.01
CA CYS A 125 7.77 18.23 -0.55
C CYS A 125 8.32 19.35 0.32
N THR A 126 9.60 19.25 0.67
CA THR A 126 10.30 20.35 1.33
C THR A 126 10.42 21.52 0.36
N PRO A 127 10.08 22.76 0.77
CA PRO A 127 10.19 23.92 -0.10
C PRO A 127 11.64 24.10 -0.57
N ASN A 128 11.82 24.55 -1.82
CA ASN A 128 13.12 24.74 -2.44
C ASN A 128 13.81 26.03 -1.95
N ILE A 129 13.98 26.14 -0.63
CA ILE A 129 14.65 27.25 0.05
C ILE A 129 15.98 26.70 0.61
N PRO A 130 17.12 27.38 0.37
CA PRO A 130 18.45 26.88 0.75
C PRO A 130 18.60 26.48 2.23
N GLU A 131 17.92 27.21 3.12
CA GLU A 131 17.90 26.98 4.58
C GLU A 131 17.27 25.64 4.96
N CYS A 132 16.33 25.14 4.15
CA CYS A 132 15.60 23.90 4.39
C CYS A 132 16.31 22.67 3.86
N ILE A 133 17.09 22.81 2.79
CA ILE A 133 17.82 21.72 2.16
C ILE A 133 19.10 21.37 2.96
N THR A 134 19.72 22.35 3.61
CA THR A 134 20.97 22.18 4.36
C THR A 134 20.80 21.67 5.80
N SER A 135 19.60 21.82 6.38
CA SER A 135 19.35 21.52 7.81
C SER A 135 19.08 20.04 8.14
N THR A 136 18.97 19.14 7.13
CA THR A 136 18.63 17.72 7.38
C THR A 136 19.79 16.89 7.97
N THR A 137 21.04 17.36 7.93
CA THR A 137 22.22 16.54 8.33
C THR A 137 22.61 16.66 9.81
N ALA A 138 21.68 16.95 10.72
CA ALA A 138 21.91 16.97 12.16
C ALA A 138 20.97 16.00 12.91
N SER A 139 21.02 14.71 12.55
CA SER A 139 20.55 13.66 13.48
C SER A 139 21.62 13.40 14.52
N THR A 140 21.32 13.81 15.74
CA THR A 140 22.02 13.49 16.98
C THR A 140 22.17 11.99 17.13
N THR A 141 23.40 11.50 17.09
CA THR A 141 23.79 10.19 17.64
C THR A 141 23.50 10.21 19.14
N ALA A 142 22.30 9.83 19.55
CA ALA A 142 21.99 9.54 20.95
C ALA A 142 22.54 8.14 21.26
N THR A 143 23.76 8.10 21.77
CA THR A 143 24.38 6.92 22.38
C THR A 143 23.46 6.41 23.51
N PRO A 144 22.98 5.16 23.49
CA PRO A 144 22.26 4.61 24.64
C PRO A 144 23.24 4.46 25.82
N PRO A 145 22.88 4.89 27.04
CA PRO A 145 23.71 4.64 28.21
C PRO A 145 23.68 3.13 28.52
N SER A 146 24.87 2.53 28.50
CA SER A 146 25.12 1.21 29.06
C SER A 146 24.93 1.27 30.57
N SER A 147 24.03 0.46 31.12
CA SER A 147 23.98 0.16 32.56
C SER A 147 23.33 -1.22 32.81
N ALA A 148 24.20 -2.15 33.22
CA ALA A 148 24.01 -3.22 34.19
C ALA A 148 22.77 -4.14 34.14
N THR A 149 23.06 -5.39 33.77
CA THR A 149 22.63 -6.67 34.38
C THR A 149 21.42 -6.66 35.31
N SER A 150 20.37 -7.37 34.90
CA SER A 150 19.46 -8.09 35.80
C SER A 150 19.04 -9.40 35.14
N THR A 151 19.69 -10.48 35.54
CA THR A 151 19.32 -11.87 35.25
C THR A 151 18.00 -12.19 35.96
N VAL A 152 16.92 -12.31 35.20
CA VAL A 152 15.70 -12.99 35.66
C VAL A 152 15.50 -14.20 34.75
N SER A 153 15.75 -15.37 35.33
CA SER A 153 15.59 -16.69 34.76
C SER A 153 14.13 -16.99 34.47
N PHE A 154 13.80 -17.28 33.21
CA PHE A 154 12.54 -17.90 32.82
C PHE A 154 12.73 -19.42 32.79
N PRO A 155 11.82 -20.23 33.35
CA PRO A 155 11.92 -21.67 33.24
C PRO A 155 11.67 -22.11 31.79
N LEU A 156 12.66 -22.80 31.23
CA LEU A 156 12.59 -23.51 29.96
C LEU A 156 11.54 -24.62 30.08
N VAL A 157 10.38 -24.47 29.44
CA VAL A 157 9.43 -25.56 29.29
C VAL A 157 10.00 -26.53 28.27
N SER A 158 10.66 -27.58 28.75
CA SER A 158 11.08 -28.74 27.95
C SER A 158 9.86 -29.53 27.51
N THR A 159 9.41 -29.31 26.28
CA THR A 159 8.48 -30.21 25.60
C THR A 159 9.23 -31.49 25.23
N THR A 160 9.00 -32.54 25.98
CA THR A 160 9.55 -33.88 25.75
C THR A 160 8.84 -34.50 24.55
N ALA A 161 9.57 -34.73 23.46
CA ALA A 161 9.13 -35.58 22.37
C ALA A 161 9.23 -37.06 22.79
N PRO A 162 8.22 -37.90 22.52
CA PRO A 162 8.43 -39.33 22.38
C PRO A 162 8.58 -39.72 20.90
N THR A 163 9.67 -40.44 20.65
CA THR A 163 10.12 -41.13 19.43
C THR A 163 9.09 -42.20 18.98
N PRO A 164 9.14 -42.67 17.71
CA PRO A 164 8.02 -43.30 17.01
C PRO A 164 7.90 -44.79 17.32
N THR A 165 6.67 -45.32 17.21
CA THR A 165 6.40 -46.76 17.20
C THR A 165 5.93 -47.16 15.80
N PRO A 166 6.60 -48.11 15.11
CA PRO A 166 6.10 -48.66 13.86
C PRO A 166 5.23 -49.89 14.16
N SER A 167 3.96 -49.85 13.76
CA SER A 167 3.11 -51.05 13.74
C SER A 167 2.32 -51.12 12.43
N GLN A 168 2.92 -51.87 11.51
CA GLN A 168 2.41 -52.71 10.43
C GLN A 168 0.92 -52.62 9.99
N PRO A 169 0.64 -52.63 8.66
CA PRO A 169 -0.71 -52.78 8.09
C PRO A 169 -1.11 -54.26 7.96
N PRO A 170 -2.42 -54.56 7.85
CA PRO A 170 -2.88 -55.09 6.58
C PRO A 170 -4.29 -54.64 6.14
N SER A 171 -4.40 -54.44 4.83
CA SER A 171 -5.47 -54.85 3.90
C SER A 171 -6.96 -54.72 4.29
N SER A 172 -7.73 -53.98 3.47
CA SER A 172 -8.53 -54.55 2.36
C SER A 172 -9.80 -53.73 2.05
N THR A 173 -10.05 -53.56 0.74
CA THR A 173 -11.35 -53.44 0.03
C THR A 173 -12.42 -52.50 0.61
N THR A 174 -12.92 -51.51 -0.13
CA THR A 174 -13.88 -51.77 -1.22
C THR A 174 -13.94 -50.58 -2.18
N ALA A 175 -13.62 -50.84 -3.45
CA ALA A 175 -14.03 -49.98 -4.56
C ALA A 175 -15.51 -50.27 -4.83
N THR A 176 -16.36 -49.24 -4.79
CA THR A 176 -17.73 -49.34 -5.27
C THR A 176 -17.80 -48.74 -6.67
N THR A 177 -18.09 -49.63 -7.61
CA THR A 177 -18.19 -49.41 -9.04
C THR A 177 -19.63 -49.08 -9.43
N MET A 178 -19.78 -48.15 -10.39
CA MET A 178 -20.91 -47.96 -11.34
C MET A 178 -22.24 -47.32 -10.85
N PRO A 179 -23.06 -46.70 -11.77
CA PRO A 179 -23.04 -46.85 -13.24
C PRO A 179 -22.93 -45.55 -14.08
N PRO A 180 -22.59 -45.67 -15.38
CA PRO A 180 -22.75 -44.62 -16.37
C PRO A 180 -24.22 -44.50 -16.78
N GLY A 181 -24.77 -43.29 -16.75
CA GLY A 181 -26.08 -43.00 -17.33
C GLY A 181 -25.98 -42.86 -18.85
N SER A 182 -26.51 -43.84 -19.57
CA SER A 182 -26.73 -43.81 -21.02
C SER A 182 -28.23 -43.74 -21.34
N THR A 183 -28.66 -42.72 -22.10
CA THR A 183 -29.82 -42.75 -23.01
C THR A 183 -29.64 -41.56 -23.96
N THR A 184 -29.17 -41.73 -25.20
CA THR A 184 -29.84 -42.23 -26.43
C THR A 184 -30.88 -41.27 -27.01
N GLY A 185 -30.48 -40.60 -28.11
CA GLY A 185 -31.27 -40.52 -29.35
C GLY A 185 -32.25 -39.34 -29.54
N SER A 186 -31.90 -38.40 -30.42
CA SER A 186 -32.52 -38.29 -31.76
C SER A 186 -32.02 -37.06 -32.55
N THR A 187 -31.44 -37.33 -33.73
CA THR A 187 -31.76 -36.77 -35.08
C THR A 187 -32.93 -35.76 -35.14
N LEU A 188 -32.94 -34.68 -35.96
CA LEU A 188 -32.68 -34.56 -37.41
C LEU A 188 -32.85 -33.08 -37.83
N GLY A 189 -32.15 -32.64 -38.90
CA GLY A 189 -32.52 -31.49 -39.78
C GLY A 189 -32.12 -30.09 -39.26
N THR A 190 -31.53 -29.17 -40.03
CA THR A 190 -31.91 -28.76 -41.38
C THR A 190 -30.78 -27.96 -42.05
N THR A 191 -30.55 -28.23 -43.33
CA THR A 191 -29.78 -27.46 -44.32
C THR A 191 -30.43 -26.11 -44.64
N SER A 192 -29.64 -25.04 -44.87
CA SER A 192 -29.81 -24.07 -45.97
C SER A 192 -28.77 -22.92 -45.98
N THR A 193 -27.85 -22.97 -46.94
CA THR A 193 -27.51 -21.93 -47.96
C THR A 193 -27.39 -20.42 -47.60
N VAL A 194 -26.14 -19.91 -47.47
CA VAL A 194 -25.37 -18.88 -48.27
C VAL A 194 -26.21 -17.84 -49.09
N PRO A 195 -25.88 -16.52 -49.29
CA PRO A 195 -24.55 -15.91 -49.62
C PRO A 195 -24.16 -14.51 -49.09
N GLY A 196 -22.83 -14.32 -48.91
CA GLY A 196 -21.96 -13.28 -49.49
C GLY A 196 -22.31 -11.78 -49.42
N THR A 197 -21.36 -10.97 -48.91
CA THR A 197 -21.22 -9.54 -49.27
C THR A 197 -19.74 -9.13 -49.20
N PRO A 198 -19.20 -8.37 -50.18
CA PRO A 198 -17.76 -8.13 -50.31
C PRO A 198 -17.24 -6.87 -49.59
N THR A 199 -15.93 -6.89 -49.42
CA THR A 199 -14.97 -5.91 -48.87
C THR A 199 -15.00 -4.53 -49.55
N PRO A 200 -14.72 -3.42 -48.84
CA PRO A 200 -14.56 -2.10 -49.44
C PRO A 200 -13.12 -1.85 -49.95
N THR A 201 -13.03 -1.05 -51.03
CA THR A 201 -11.86 -0.26 -51.43
C THR A 201 -12.22 1.21 -51.22
#